data_AF-A0A957T1U1-F1
#
_entry.id   AF-A0A957T1U1-F1
#
_cell.length_a   1.000
_cell.length_b   1.000
_cell.length_c   1.000
_cell.angle_alpha   90.00
_cell.angle_beta   90.00
_cell.angle_gamma   90.00
#
_symmetry.space_group_name_H-M   'P 1'
#
loop_
_entity.id
_entity.type
_entity.pdbx_description
1 polymer ?
#
loop_
_entity_poly.entity_id
_entity_poly.type
_entity_poly.pdbx_seq_one_letter_code
_entity_poly.pdbx_strand_id
1 'polypeptide(L)'
;MSTDPRLQTFCSHQGLDVFHSITHQNQIWKPDPYDIETIHEEGRAAYERLLHRIDSNTASDSGRILLLLGESGAGKTHLMRAFRNQTHEQQKGFFSYMQMTSAVSNYARYVLRNTIDSFDKHYYEPFGTTTGLIKLSNALAEDGAAVSADELTRLRESELSPDALVDLIYPIADRIVA
;
A
#
# COMPACT_ATOMS: atom_id res chain seq x y z
N MET A 1 31.26 24.52 -30.69
CA MET A 1 30.02 23.71 -30.81
C MET A 1 29.28 23.86 -29.50
N SER A 2 28.13 24.54 -29.49
CA SER A 2 27.29 24.64 -28.29
C SER A 2 26.75 23.27 -27.97
N THR A 3 27.19 22.65 -26.87
CA THR A 3 26.64 21.40 -26.38
C THR A 3 25.16 21.61 -26.06
N ASP A 4 24.30 20.83 -26.71
CA ASP A 4 22.85 20.87 -26.46
C ASP A 4 22.60 20.69 -24.96
N PRO A 5 21.96 21.66 -24.28
CA PRO A 5 21.72 21.59 -22.84
C PRO A 5 20.86 20.36 -22.46
N ARG A 6 20.04 19.85 -23.37
CA ARG A 6 19.27 18.60 -23.18
C ARG A 6 20.20 17.39 -23.11
N LEU A 7 21.23 17.34 -23.96
CA LEU A 7 22.22 16.26 -23.97
C LEU A 7 23.11 16.29 -22.73
N GLN A 8 23.51 17.49 -22.28
CA GLN A 8 24.23 17.63 -21.01
C GLN A 8 23.38 17.16 -19.82
N THR A 9 22.09 17.50 -19.80
CA THR A 9 21.17 17.08 -18.72
C THR A 9 20.94 15.57 -18.75
N PHE A 10 20.72 14.97 -19.94
CA PHE A 10 20.55 13.52 -20.10
C PHE A 10 21.77 12.73 -19.63
N CYS A 11 22.98 13.21 -19.92
CA CYS A 11 24.24 12.58 -19.49
C CYS A 11 24.64 12.96 -18.05
N SER A 12 23.88 13.81 -17.36
CA SER A 12 24.19 14.24 -16.00
C SER A 12 23.69 13.23 -14.97
N HIS A 13 24.43 13.06 -13.88
CA HIS A 13 23.98 12.28 -12.73
C HIS A 13 22.77 12.90 -12.02
N GLN A 14 22.50 14.20 -12.22
CA GLN A 14 21.36 14.91 -11.64
C GLN A 14 20.02 14.52 -12.30
N GLY A 15 20.03 14.01 -13.54
CA GLY A 15 18.84 13.60 -14.28
C GLY A 15 18.52 12.11 -14.23
N LEU A 16 19.30 11.30 -13.48
CA LEU A 16 19.14 9.83 -13.48
C LEU A 16 17.73 9.40 -13.04
N ASP A 17 17.13 10.10 -12.08
CA ASP A 17 15.78 9.80 -11.60
C ASP A 17 14.69 10.09 -12.65
N VAL A 18 14.93 11.02 -13.58
CA VAL A 18 13.99 11.38 -14.68
C VAL A 18 13.88 10.24 -15.70
N PHE A 19 14.98 9.53 -15.95
CA PHE A 19 15.08 8.49 -16.97
C PHE A 19 15.04 7.07 -16.39
N HIS A 20 14.75 6.94 -15.09
CA HIS A 20 14.71 5.66 -14.41
C HIS A 20 13.38 4.92 -14.70
N SER A 21 13.45 3.81 -15.44
CA SER A 21 12.29 2.93 -15.64
C SER A 21 11.89 2.23 -14.34
N ILE A 22 10.60 2.11 -14.03
CA ILE A 22 10.13 1.30 -12.89
C ILE A 22 10.31 -0.18 -13.25
N THR A 23 11.45 -0.77 -12.87
CA THR A 23 11.85 -2.13 -13.25
C THR A 23 11.76 -3.11 -12.09
N HIS A 24 11.72 -2.63 -10.84
CA HIS A 24 11.81 -3.47 -9.65
C HIS A 24 10.64 -3.26 -8.69
N GLN A 25 10.25 -4.32 -7.99
CA GLN A 25 9.13 -4.36 -7.03
C GLN A 25 9.21 -3.27 -5.96
N ASN A 26 10.42 -2.94 -5.49
CA ASN A 26 10.63 -1.92 -4.46
C ASN A 26 10.24 -0.51 -4.92
N GLN A 27 10.19 -0.24 -6.23
CA GLN A 27 9.93 1.08 -6.79
C GLN A 27 8.45 1.46 -6.81
N ILE A 28 7.54 0.48 -6.69
CA ILE A 28 6.09 0.70 -6.55
C ILE A 28 5.77 1.49 -5.26
N TRP A 29 6.64 1.42 -4.25
CA TRP A 29 6.43 2.03 -2.93
C TRP A 29 6.85 3.49 -2.82
N LYS A 30 7.50 4.06 -3.83
CA LYS A 30 7.86 5.48 -3.87
C LYS A 30 6.86 6.24 -4.75
N PRO A 31 6.51 7.50 -4.51
CA PRO A 31 5.74 8.31 -5.47
C PRO A 31 6.53 8.57 -6.76
N ASP A 32 5.84 8.64 -7.90
CA ASP A 32 6.45 9.02 -9.18
C ASP A 32 6.34 10.54 -9.35
N PRO A 33 7.45 11.31 -9.27
CA PRO A 33 7.38 12.76 -9.39
C PRO A 33 7.00 13.23 -10.80
N TYR A 34 6.99 12.32 -11.78
CA TYR A 34 6.65 12.61 -13.18
C TYR A 34 5.38 11.88 -13.64
N ASP A 35 4.53 11.41 -12.71
CA ASP A 35 3.23 10.87 -13.08
C ASP A 35 2.36 11.92 -13.78
N ILE A 36 1.69 11.52 -14.86
CA ILE A 36 0.78 12.39 -15.61
C ILE A 36 -0.59 11.71 -15.66
N GLU A 37 -1.59 12.37 -15.09
CA GLU A 37 -2.94 11.81 -14.92
C GLU A 37 -3.61 11.43 -16.25
N THR A 38 -3.29 12.14 -17.34
CA THR A 38 -3.84 11.84 -18.67
C THR A 38 -3.27 10.56 -19.28
N ILE A 39 -2.18 10.00 -18.75
CA ILE A 39 -1.62 8.73 -19.19
C ILE A 39 -2.41 7.57 -18.57
N HIS A 40 -2.86 6.64 -19.40
CA HIS A 40 -3.70 5.50 -19.03
C HIS A 40 -5.07 5.88 -18.45
N GLU A 41 -5.66 6.98 -18.91
CA GLU A 41 -6.94 7.53 -18.43
C GLU A 41 -8.04 6.46 -18.27
N GLU A 42 -8.24 5.58 -19.25
CA GLU A 42 -9.25 4.52 -19.18
C GLU A 42 -9.00 3.54 -18.00
N GLY A 43 -7.74 3.16 -17.79
CA GLY A 43 -7.33 2.28 -16.69
C GLY A 43 -7.51 2.94 -15.32
N ARG A 44 -7.18 4.24 -15.22
CA ARG A 44 -7.41 5.05 -14.02
C ARG A 44 -8.89 5.19 -13.71
N ALA A 45 -9.71 5.52 -14.71
CA ALA A 45 -11.14 5.61 -14.56
C ALA A 45 -11.77 4.27 -14.15
N ALA A 46 -11.27 3.14 -14.67
CA ALA A 46 -11.71 1.81 -14.26
C ALA A 46 -11.39 1.52 -12.79
N TYR A 47 -10.18 1.87 -12.35
CA TYR A 47 -9.77 1.72 -10.97
C TYR A 47 -10.58 2.60 -10.02
N GLU A 48 -10.75 3.88 -10.36
CA GLU A 48 -11.53 4.82 -9.57
C GLU A 48 -12.97 4.36 -9.38
N ARG A 49 -13.61 3.84 -10.44
CA ARG A 49 -14.95 3.23 -10.34
C ARG A 49 -14.99 2.04 -9.38
N LEU A 50 -13.92 1.25 -9.29
CA LEU A 50 -13.86 0.14 -8.34
C LEU A 50 -13.68 0.64 -6.90
N LEU A 51 -12.83 1.65 -6.70
CA LEU A 51 -12.55 2.24 -5.40
C LEU A 51 -13.79 2.91 -4.80
N HIS A 52 -14.49 3.76 -5.56
CA HIS A 52 -15.71 4.45 -5.07
C HIS A 52 -16.88 3.49 -4.79
N ARG A 53 -16.90 2.30 -5.37
CA ARG A 53 -17.94 1.31 -5.06
C ARG A 53 -17.79 0.71 -3.67
N ILE A 54 -16.60 0.79 -3.06
CA ILE A 54 -16.41 0.38 -1.66
C ILE A 54 -17.22 1.30 -0.73
N ASP A 55 -17.35 2.58 -1.08
CA ASP A 55 -18.09 3.57 -0.31
C ASP A 55 -19.62 3.44 -0.48
N SER A 56 -20.09 2.61 -1.43
CA SER A 56 -21.51 2.31 -1.54
C SER A 56 -21.89 1.34 -0.43
N ASN A 57 -22.73 1.77 0.52
CA ASN A 57 -23.27 0.97 1.65
C ASN A 57 -24.04 -0.31 1.24
N THR A 58 -23.91 -0.74 0.00
CA THR A 58 -24.34 -2.03 -0.51
C THR A 58 -23.29 -3.09 -0.21
N ALA A 59 -23.52 -3.85 0.86
CA ALA A 59 -22.76 -5.05 1.16
C ALA A 59 -22.73 -5.97 -0.07
N SER A 60 -21.54 -6.44 -0.43
CA SER A 60 -21.35 -7.36 -1.53
C SER A 60 -20.35 -8.41 -1.13
N ASP A 61 -20.78 -9.67 -1.18
CA ASP A 61 -20.01 -10.82 -0.70
C ASP A 61 -18.85 -11.21 -1.63
N SER A 62 -18.52 -10.40 -2.65
CA SER A 62 -17.49 -10.73 -3.63
C SER A 62 -16.41 -9.66 -3.73
N GLY A 63 -15.15 -10.10 -3.77
CA GLY A 63 -14.03 -9.25 -4.11
C GLY A 63 -14.18 -8.64 -5.50
N ARG A 64 -13.49 -7.52 -5.76
CA ARG A 64 -13.46 -6.88 -7.07
C ARG A 64 -12.12 -7.14 -7.73
N ILE A 65 -12.14 -7.49 -9.00
CA ILE A 65 -10.92 -7.80 -9.78
C ILE A 65 -10.82 -6.80 -10.92
N LEU A 66 -9.67 -6.13 -11.02
CA LEU A 66 -9.27 -5.34 -12.18
C LEU A 66 -8.17 -6.08 -12.93
N LEU A 67 -8.42 -6.41 -14.20
CA LEU A 67 -7.43 -7.02 -15.08
C LEU A 67 -6.82 -5.96 -15.99
N LEU A 68 -5.51 -5.73 -15.88
CA LEU A 68 -4.76 -4.82 -16.74
C LEU A 68 -4.12 -5.61 -17.89
N LEU A 69 -4.58 -5.36 -19.12
CA LEU A 69 -4.02 -5.93 -20.34
C LEU A 69 -3.14 -4.91 -21.04
N GLY A 70 -2.03 -5.36 -21.60
CA GLY A 70 -1.12 -4.51 -22.36
C GLY A 70 0.20 -5.21 -22.65
N GLU A 71 0.87 -4.80 -23.72
CA GLU A 71 2.15 -5.34 -24.11
C GLU A 71 3.23 -5.14 -23.04
N SER A 72 4.35 -5.86 -23.17
CA SER A 72 5.50 -5.63 -22.30
C SER A 72 5.98 -4.19 -22.44
N GLY A 73 6.24 -3.51 -21.32
CA GLY A 73 6.63 -2.10 -21.34
C GLY A 73 5.48 -1.09 -21.50
N ALA A 74 4.23 -1.52 -21.68
CA ALA A 74 3.07 -0.63 -21.84
C ALA A 74 2.64 0.14 -20.56
N GLY A 75 3.50 0.25 -19.54
CA GLY A 75 3.21 1.05 -18.35
C GLY A 75 2.34 0.39 -17.27
N LYS A 76 2.03 -0.93 -17.36
CA LYS A 76 1.19 -1.62 -16.35
C LYS A 76 1.68 -1.45 -14.90
N THR A 77 2.99 -1.59 -14.67
CA THR A 77 3.58 -1.42 -13.32
C THR A 77 3.53 0.03 -12.85
N HIS A 78 3.70 0.98 -13.78
CA HIS A 78 3.54 2.41 -13.50
C HIS A 78 2.08 2.73 -13.11
N LEU A 79 1.11 2.15 -13.82
CA LEU A 79 -0.30 2.29 -13.50
C LEU A 79 -0.66 1.69 -12.12
N MET A 80 -0.09 0.54 -11.75
CA MET A 80 -0.23 -0.02 -10.39
C MET A 80 0.30 0.92 -9.30
N ARG A 81 1.41 1.62 -9.56
CA ARG A 81 1.99 2.62 -8.66
C ARG A 81 1.05 3.83 -8.51
N ALA A 82 0.46 4.30 -9.60
CA ALA A 82 -0.54 5.36 -9.57
C ALA A 82 -1.75 4.98 -8.71
N PHE A 83 -2.28 3.76 -8.88
CA PHE A 83 -3.40 3.25 -8.07
C PHE A 83 -3.10 3.20 -6.58
N ARG A 84 -1.89 2.73 -6.22
CA ARG A 84 -1.40 2.70 -4.85
C ARG A 84 -1.32 4.11 -4.26
N ASN A 85 -0.73 5.05 -4.99
CA ASN A 85 -0.61 6.45 -4.55
C ASN A 85 -1.99 7.08 -4.35
N GLN A 86 -2.89 6.95 -5.32
CA GLN A 86 -4.26 7.46 -5.23
C GLN A 86 -5.00 6.93 -3.99
N THR A 87 -4.90 5.63 -3.70
CA THR A 87 -5.56 5.03 -2.54
C THR A 87 -4.99 5.52 -1.21
N HIS A 88 -3.66 5.62 -1.11
CA HIS A 88 -2.99 6.03 0.12
C HIS A 88 -3.12 7.54 0.37
N GLU A 89 -3.04 8.35 -0.68
CA GLU A 89 -3.26 9.80 -0.64
C GLU A 89 -4.67 10.12 -0.15
N GLN A 90 -5.69 9.44 -0.68
CA GLN A 90 -7.08 9.61 -0.28
C GLN A 90 -7.44 8.89 1.03
N GLN A 91 -6.48 8.15 1.62
CA GLN A 91 -6.67 7.33 2.82
C GLN A 91 -7.82 6.31 2.72
N LYS A 92 -8.11 5.82 1.52
CA LYS A 92 -9.26 4.92 1.24
C LYS A 92 -8.96 3.44 1.44
N GLY A 93 -7.72 3.08 1.78
CA GLY A 93 -7.38 1.68 2.01
C GLY A 93 -5.89 1.42 2.15
N PHE A 94 -5.55 0.15 2.06
CA PHE A 94 -4.20 -0.38 2.12
C PHE A 94 -3.85 -1.09 0.82
N PHE A 95 -2.56 -1.19 0.53
CA PHE A 95 -2.07 -1.79 -0.71
C PHE A 95 -1.10 -2.92 -0.37
N SER A 96 -1.28 -4.07 -1.02
CA SER A 96 -0.34 -5.18 -0.97
C SER A 96 0.09 -5.55 -2.37
N TYR A 97 1.39 -5.75 -2.55
CA TYR A 97 1.95 -6.22 -3.80
C TYR A 97 2.52 -7.63 -3.64
N MET A 98 2.20 -8.50 -4.58
CA MET A 98 2.73 -9.85 -4.66
C MET A 98 2.94 -10.23 -6.12
N GLN A 99 4.00 -10.99 -6.41
CA GLN A 99 4.23 -11.54 -7.74
C GLN A 99 3.50 -12.89 -7.87
N MET A 100 2.83 -13.11 -8.99
CA MET A 100 2.26 -14.43 -9.24
C MET A 100 3.38 -15.46 -9.39
N THR A 101 3.30 -16.54 -8.64
CA THR A 101 4.28 -17.64 -8.68
C THR A 101 3.58 -18.97 -8.46
N SER A 102 3.96 -19.99 -9.25
CA SER A 102 3.51 -21.38 -9.09
C SER A 102 4.43 -22.20 -8.18
N ALA A 103 5.55 -21.63 -7.74
CA ALA A 103 6.60 -22.36 -7.02
C ALA A 103 6.37 -22.49 -5.51
N VAL A 104 5.23 -22.00 -4.99
CA VAL A 104 4.97 -21.97 -3.54
C VAL A 104 3.90 -22.98 -3.18
N SER A 105 4.25 -23.90 -2.27
CA SER A 105 3.35 -24.98 -1.82
C SER A 105 2.24 -24.50 -0.88
N ASN A 106 2.46 -23.42 -0.12
CA ASN A 106 1.46 -22.82 0.76
C ASN A 106 1.18 -21.37 0.34
N TYR A 107 0.16 -21.21 -0.51
CA TYR A 107 -0.21 -19.90 -1.06
C TYR A 107 -0.78 -18.95 0.00
N ALA A 108 -1.52 -19.45 0.99
CA ALA A 108 -2.05 -18.60 2.08
C ALA A 108 -0.92 -17.93 2.87
N ARG A 109 0.12 -18.69 3.23
CA ARG A 109 1.31 -18.14 3.90
C ARG A 109 2.08 -17.16 3.00
N TYR A 110 2.11 -17.41 1.69
CA TYR A 110 2.71 -16.50 0.72
C TYR A 110 1.98 -15.16 0.68
N VAL A 111 0.65 -15.17 0.56
CA VAL A 111 -0.19 -13.97 0.56
C VAL A 111 0.02 -13.19 1.86
N LEU A 112 -0.12 -13.85 3.01
CA LEU A 112 0.05 -13.20 4.32
C LEU A 112 1.42 -12.54 4.46
N ARG A 113 2.50 -13.25 4.10
CA ARG A 113 3.85 -12.69 4.16
C ARG A 113 3.97 -11.44 3.29
N ASN A 114 3.54 -11.49 2.03
CA ASN A 114 3.64 -10.33 1.14
C ASN A 114 2.75 -9.16 1.60
N THR A 115 1.62 -9.45 2.25
CA THR A 115 0.77 -8.42 2.87
C THR A 115 1.46 -7.75 4.05
N ILE A 116 2.07 -8.52 4.96
CA ILE A 116 2.86 -7.97 6.07
C ILE A 116 4.04 -7.15 5.53
N ASP A 117 4.82 -7.71 4.60
CA ASP A 117 5.97 -7.03 3.97
C ASP A 117 5.57 -5.73 3.26
N SER A 118 4.35 -5.70 2.70
CA SER A 118 3.76 -4.52 2.07
C SER A 118 3.32 -3.47 3.09
N PHE A 119 2.71 -3.89 4.20
CA PHE A 119 2.22 -2.96 5.21
C PHE A 119 3.34 -2.42 6.10
N ASP A 120 4.48 -3.09 6.17
CA ASP A 120 5.70 -2.60 6.83
C ASP A 120 6.36 -1.45 6.04
N LYS A 121 5.92 -1.19 4.80
CA LYS A 121 6.34 0.00 4.04
C LYS A 121 5.66 1.26 4.58
N HIS A 122 6.29 2.41 4.34
CA HIS A 122 5.65 3.71 4.54
C HIS A 122 4.28 3.74 3.86
N TYR A 123 3.27 4.14 4.63
CA TYR A 123 1.89 4.21 4.15
C TYR A 123 1.81 5.18 2.98
N TYR A 124 2.22 6.43 3.19
CA TYR A 124 2.37 7.41 2.13
C TYR A 124 3.51 8.34 2.49
N GLU A 125 4.61 8.30 1.73
CA GLU A 125 5.84 9.05 2.02
C GLU A 125 5.60 10.56 2.23
N PRO A 126 4.71 11.24 1.46
CA PRO A 126 4.35 12.64 1.73
C PRO A 126 3.69 12.90 3.10
N PHE A 127 3.10 11.88 3.74
CA PHE A 127 2.50 11.99 5.07
C PHE A 127 3.46 11.60 6.21
N GLY A 128 4.72 11.26 5.89
CA GLY A 128 5.75 10.92 6.87
C GLY A 128 6.14 9.44 6.88
N THR A 129 6.64 8.98 8.02
CA THR A 129 7.27 7.65 8.17
C THR A 129 6.35 6.58 8.77
N THR A 130 5.08 6.89 8.99
CA THR A 130 4.11 5.90 9.50
C THR A 130 3.91 4.78 8.50
N THR A 131 4.02 3.52 8.94
CA THR A 131 3.80 2.35 8.10
C THR A 131 2.32 2.01 7.99
N GLY A 132 1.95 1.22 6.98
CA GLY A 132 0.61 0.67 6.87
C GLY A 132 0.21 -0.18 8.08
N LEU A 133 1.15 -0.93 8.65
CA LEU A 133 0.92 -1.74 9.87
C LEU A 133 0.53 -0.87 11.06
N ILE A 134 1.28 0.22 11.32
CA ILE A 134 0.97 1.12 12.43
C ILE A 134 -0.39 1.79 12.21
N LYS A 135 -0.66 2.26 10.99
CA LYS A 135 -1.96 2.91 10.67
C LYS A 135 -3.13 1.95 10.85
N LEU A 136 -2.99 0.70 10.40
CA LEU A 136 -4.02 -0.34 10.59
C LEU A 136 -4.18 -0.72 12.06
N SER A 137 -3.08 -0.93 12.78
CA SER A 137 -3.09 -1.27 14.20
C SER A 137 -3.78 -0.20 15.03
N ASN A 138 -3.48 1.08 14.77
CA ASN A 138 -4.14 2.19 15.47
C ASN A 138 -5.63 2.24 15.13
N ALA A 139 -6.00 2.11 13.86
CA ALA A 139 -7.40 2.11 13.45
C ALA A 139 -8.21 0.98 14.13
N LEU A 140 -7.66 -0.25 14.19
CA LEU A 140 -8.29 -1.38 14.87
C LEU A 140 -8.42 -1.16 16.38
N ALA A 141 -7.40 -0.55 17.01
CA ALA A 141 -7.41 -0.29 18.44
C ALA A 141 -8.32 0.90 18.82
N GLU A 142 -8.49 1.87 17.94
CA GLU A 142 -9.26 3.11 18.18
C GLU A 142 -10.74 3.00 17.78
N ASP A 143 -11.11 2.01 16.96
CA ASP A 143 -12.52 1.75 16.57
C ASP A 143 -13.43 1.42 17.76
N GLY A 144 -12.84 1.04 18.91
CA GLY A 144 -13.56 0.84 20.17
C GLY A 144 -14.42 -0.41 20.24
N ALA A 145 -14.61 -1.12 19.11
CA ALA A 145 -15.38 -2.36 19.04
C ALA A 145 -14.69 -3.52 19.79
N ALA A 146 -13.35 -3.62 19.66
CA ALA A 146 -12.58 -4.75 20.20
C ALA A 146 -11.59 -4.37 21.32
N VAL A 147 -11.27 -3.08 21.48
CA VAL A 147 -10.35 -2.57 22.50
C VAL A 147 -11.05 -1.46 23.29
N SER A 148 -11.22 -1.67 24.59
CA SER A 148 -11.79 -0.63 25.46
C SER A 148 -10.80 0.51 25.70
N ALA A 149 -11.31 1.68 26.09
CA ALA A 149 -10.46 2.83 26.39
C ALA A 149 -9.42 2.55 27.49
N ASP A 150 -9.78 1.78 28.53
CA ASP A 150 -8.85 1.37 29.59
C ASP A 150 -7.73 0.46 29.05
N GLU A 151 -8.09 -0.55 28.26
CA GLU A 151 -7.11 -1.45 27.63
C GLU A 151 -6.17 -0.68 26.68
N LEU A 152 -6.70 0.29 25.93
CA LEU A 152 -5.91 1.14 25.05
C LEU A 152 -4.93 2.04 25.84
N THR A 153 -5.39 2.64 26.94
CA THR A 153 -4.51 3.40 27.86
C THR A 153 -3.44 2.51 28.45
N ARG A 154 -3.79 1.29 28.90
CA ARG A 154 -2.82 0.32 29.41
C ARG A 154 -1.77 -0.06 28.37
N LEU A 155 -2.18 -0.29 27.11
CA LEU A 155 -1.25 -0.58 26.02
C LEU A 155 -0.31 0.60 25.68
N ARG A 156 -0.75 1.84 25.91
CA ARG A 156 0.03 3.06 25.59
C ARG A 156 0.96 3.49 26.71
N GLU A 157 0.50 3.40 27.96
CA GLU A 157 1.09 4.13 29.08
C GLU A 157 1.64 3.21 30.18
N SER A 158 1.23 1.93 30.24
CA SER A 158 1.67 1.02 31.29
C SER A 158 2.96 0.29 30.94
N GLU A 159 3.89 0.18 31.90
CA GLU A 159 5.01 -0.75 31.83
C GLU A 159 4.50 -2.17 32.13
N LEU A 160 4.11 -2.89 31.09
CA LEU A 160 3.66 -4.29 31.19
C LEU A 160 4.85 -5.24 31.08
N SER A 161 4.89 -6.27 31.94
CA SER A 161 5.78 -7.40 31.71
C SER A 161 5.37 -8.15 30.43
N PRO A 162 6.28 -8.93 29.82
CA PRO A 162 5.95 -9.73 28.63
C PRO A 162 4.72 -10.63 28.83
N ASP A 163 4.61 -11.27 30.00
CA ASP A 163 3.47 -12.14 30.33
C ASP A 163 2.18 -11.34 30.48
N ALA A 164 2.22 -10.18 31.17
CA ALA A 164 1.05 -9.32 31.34
C ALA A 164 0.59 -8.70 30.01
N LEU A 165 1.52 -8.45 29.08
CA LEU A 165 1.21 -7.99 27.73
C LEU A 165 0.52 -9.10 26.92
N VAL A 166 1.01 -10.33 27.02
CA VAL A 166 0.38 -11.51 26.40
C VAL A 166 -1.04 -11.70 26.92
N ASP A 167 -1.24 -11.69 28.24
CA ASP A 167 -2.56 -11.85 28.87
C ASP A 167 -3.55 -10.76 28.45
N LEU A 168 -3.06 -9.57 28.10
CA LEU A 168 -3.86 -8.45 27.60
C LEU A 168 -4.17 -8.58 26.09
N ILE A 169 -3.19 -8.97 25.27
CA ILE A 169 -3.32 -9.00 23.80
C ILE A 169 -4.20 -10.15 23.32
N TYR A 170 -4.08 -11.35 23.90
CA TYR A 170 -4.81 -12.52 23.40
C TYR A 170 -6.35 -12.32 23.40
N PRO A 171 -6.97 -11.86 24.51
CA PRO A 171 -8.40 -11.58 24.53
C PRO A 171 -8.81 -10.47 23.54
N ILE A 172 -7.96 -9.47 23.34
CA ILE A 172 -8.19 -8.42 22.33
C ILE A 172 -8.19 -9.03 20.92
N ALA A 173 -7.19 -9.85 20.60
CA ALA A 173 -7.06 -10.48 19.30
C ALA A 173 -8.26 -11.39 18.99
N ASP A 174 -8.72 -12.16 19.97
CA ASP A 174 -9.92 -13.00 19.81
C ASP A 174 -11.16 -12.16 19.49
N ARG A 175 -11.34 -10.99 20.12
CA ARG A 175 -12.46 -10.07 19.82
C ARG A 175 -12.36 -9.43 18.43
N ILE A 176 -11.15 -9.21 17.91
CA ILE A 176 -10.95 -8.64 16.56
C ILE A 176 -11.27 -9.66 15.47
N VAL A 177 -11.00 -10.95 15.72
CA VAL A 177 -11.16 -12.02 14.74
C VAL A 177 -12.58 -12.61 14.73
N ALA A 178 -13.30 -12.53 15.86
CA ALA A 178 -14.65 -13.07 16.04
C ALA A 178 -15.71 -12.31 15.22
#